data_AF-A0A1E4B3L9-F1
#
_entry.id   AF-A0A1E4B3L9-F1
#
_cell.length_a   1.000
_cell.length_b   1.000
_cell.length_c   1.000
_cell.angle_alpha   90.00
_cell.angle_beta   90.00
_cell.angle_gamma   90.00
#
_symmetry.space_group_name_H-M   'P 1'
#
loop_
_entity.id
_entity.type
_entity.pdbx_description
1 polymer ?
#
loop_
_entity_poly.entity_id
_entity_poly.type
_entity_poly.pdbx_seq_one_letter_code
_entity_poly.pdbx_strand_id
1 'polypeptide(L)'
;MKKAFLSAGLAGLLSIPATGLAQPAGVTEVAPGVRVIDGSKVAVLSLSGAAIRQAVADNPKFSAIKKMLGSEGITNPGPQGTITHMYKLRDTDDEKDKVLILFVKGGKVLDLLLT
;
A
#
# COMPACT_ATOMS: atom_id res chain seq x y z
N MET A 1 -41.08 -43.94 13.33
CA MET A 1 -39.88 -44.59 12.78
C MET A 1 -39.71 -44.22 11.31
N LYS A 2 -38.67 -43.46 10.96
CA LYS A 2 -37.86 -43.56 9.71
C LYS A 2 -36.77 -42.47 9.75
N LYS A 3 -35.53 -42.90 9.50
CA LYS A 3 -34.29 -42.11 9.49
C LYS A 3 -34.00 -41.61 8.07
N ALA A 4 -33.28 -40.47 7.94
CA ALA A 4 -32.16 -40.21 7.00
C ALA A 4 -31.75 -38.72 7.16
N PHE A 5 -30.59 -38.35 7.70
CA PHE A 5 -29.21 -38.37 7.17
C PHE A 5 -28.88 -37.32 6.07
N LEU A 6 -27.86 -36.52 6.41
CA LEU A 6 -26.73 -36.04 5.60
C LEU A 6 -26.82 -34.71 4.80
N SER A 7 -25.96 -33.78 5.24
CA SER A 7 -24.98 -32.99 4.48
C SER A 7 -25.42 -32.00 3.40
N ALA A 8 -25.06 -30.72 3.60
CA ALA A 8 -23.99 -30.08 2.83
C ALA A 8 -23.67 -28.70 3.42
N GLY A 9 -22.49 -28.55 4.03
CA GLY A 9 -21.82 -27.26 4.07
C GLY A 9 -21.06 -27.07 2.77
N LEU A 10 -20.99 -25.85 2.25
CA LEU A 10 -19.75 -25.29 1.71
C LEU A 10 -19.88 -23.80 1.51
N ALA A 11 -18.85 -23.09 1.97
CA ALA A 11 -18.66 -21.67 1.90
C ALA A 11 -18.74 -21.14 0.47
N GLY A 12 -19.62 -20.17 0.24
CA GLY A 12 -19.51 -19.25 -0.89
C GLY A 12 -18.46 -18.19 -0.59
N LEU A 13 -17.18 -18.55 -0.74
CA LEU A 13 -16.13 -17.56 -0.94
C LEU A 13 -16.43 -16.85 -2.26
N LEU A 14 -16.99 -15.64 -2.19
CA LEU A 14 -17.03 -14.73 -3.31
C LEU A 14 -15.58 -14.31 -3.60
N SER A 15 -14.95 -15.02 -4.52
CA SER A 15 -13.71 -14.59 -5.16
C SER A 15 -14.01 -13.32 -5.95
N ILE A 16 -13.75 -12.17 -5.34
CA ILE A 16 -13.74 -10.88 -6.05
C ILE A 16 -12.53 -10.95 -6.99
N PRO A 17 -12.70 -10.88 -8.31
CA PRO A 17 -11.55 -10.76 -9.20
C PRO A 17 -10.88 -9.43 -8.89
N ALA A 18 -9.64 -9.47 -8.42
CA ALA A 18 -8.80 -8.29 -8.35
C ALA A 18 -8.55 -7.85 -9.79
N THR A 19 -9.39 -6.94 -10.31
CA THR A 19 -9.16 -6.24 -11.57
C THR A 19 -7.79 -5.59 -11.48
N GLY A 20 -6.84 -6.14 -12.23
CA GLY A 20 -5.45 -5.74 -12.25
C GLY A 20 -5.33 -4.26 -12.65
N LEU A 21 -5.14 -3.40 -11.65
CA LEU A 21 -4.55 -2.10 -11.86
C LEU A 21 -3.17 -2.32 -12.46
N ALA A 22 -2.82 -1.57 -13.52
CA ALA A 22 -1.49 -1.59 -14.09
C ALA A 22 -0.47 -1.44 -12.95
N GLN A 23 0.36 -2.48 -12.77
CA GLN A 23 1.28 -2.48 -11.64
C GLN A 23 2.37 -1.43 -11.87
N PRO A 24 2.79 -0.70 -10.82
CA PRO A 24 3.91 0.23 -10.94
C PRO A 24 5.15 -0.47 -11.49
N ALA A 25 6.01 0.28 -12.19
CA ALA A 25 7.26 -0.28 -12.72
C ALA A 25 8.07 -0.98 -11.62
N GLY A 26 8.52 -2.20 -11.92
CA GLY A 26 9.26 -3.04 -10.97
C GLY A 26 8.38 -3.88 -10.05
N VAL A 27 7.05 -3.82 -10.13
CA VAL A 27 6.17 -4.70 -9.34
C VAL A 27 5.62 -5.82 -10.23
N THR A 28 5.82 -7.07 -9.79
CA THR A 28 5.35 -8.27 -10.49
C THR A 28 4.60 -9.16 -9.51
N GLU A 29 3.41 -9.63 -9.88
CA GLU A 29 2.71 -10.67 -9.14
C GLU A 29 3.22 -12.05 -9.56
N VAL A 30 3.81 -12.79 -8.61
CA VAL A 30 4.43 -14.10 -8.86
C VAL A 30 3.55 -15.28 -8.44
N ALA A 31 2.54 -15.01 -7.61
CA ALA A 31 1.48 -15.92 -7.21
C ALA A 31 0.28 -15.08 -6.73
N PRO A 32 -0.94 -15.63 -6.65
CA PRO A 32 -2.12 -14.89 -6.18
C PRO A 32 -1.87 -14.18 -4.85
N GLY A 33 -1.89 -12.85 -4.87
CA GLY A 33 -1.66 -12.02 -3.67
C GLY A 33 -0.19 -11.87 -3.25
N VAL A 34 0.77 -12.44 -3.97
CA VAL A 34 2.21 -12.33 -3.70
C VAL A 34 2.89 -11.50 -4.78
N ARG A 35 3.42 -10.34 -4.39
CA ARG A 35 4.12 -9.42 -5.28
C ARG A 35 5.60 -9.31 -4.94
N VAL A 36 6.43 -9.28 -5.97
CA VAL A 36 7.86 -9.02 -5.90
C VAL A 36 8.10 -7.60 -6.42
N ILE A 37 8.93 -6.85 -5.70
CA ILE A 37 9.30 -5.48 -6.04
C ILE A 37 10.78 -5.45 -6.39
N ASP A 38 11.10 -5.18 -7.66
CA ASP A 38 12.42 -4.84 -8.14
C ASP A 38 12.72 -3.37 -7.83
N GLY A 39 13.38 -3.15 -6.69
CA GLY A 39 13.72 -1.82 -6.18
C GLY A 39 14.64 -0.97 -7.08
N SER A 40 15.23 -1.56 -8.14
CA SER A 40 16.01 -0.83 -9.14
C SER A 40 15.13 -0.07 -10.16
N LYS A 41 13.89 -0.54 -10.36
CA LYS A 41 12.92 0.02 -11.30
C LYS A 41 11.90 0.95 -10.63
N VAL A 42 11.90 0.99 -9.30
CA VAL A 42 11.05 1.89 -8.52
C VAL A 42 11.62 3.31 -8.59
N ALA A 43 10.78 4.27 -9.01
CA ALA A 43 11.15 5.68 -9.05
C ALA A 43 11.55 6.19 -7.66
N VAL A 44 12.67 6.92 -7.61
CA VAL A 44 13.18 7.54 -6.38
C VAL A 44 12.66 8.97 -6.28
N LEU A 45 12.06 9.31 -5.15
CA LEU A 45 11.61 10.67 -4.84
C LEU A 45 12.63 11.38 -3.95
N SER A 46 13.11 12.54 -4.35
CA SER A 46 13.98 13.37 -3.49
C SER A 46 13.13 14.30 -2.63
N LEU A 47 13.04 14.01 -1.34
CA LEU A 47 12.23 14.77 -0.37
C LEU A 47 12.82 14.64 1.04
N SER A 48 12.62 15.65 1.87
CA SER A 48 13.00 15.63 3.28
C SER A 48 12.08 14.69 4.07
N GLY A 49 12.67 13.74 4.80
CA GLY A 49 11.93 12.87 5.73
C GLY A 49 11.23 13.68 6.82
N ALA A 50 11.87 14.72 7.33
CA ALA A 50 11.28 15.64 8.30
C ALA A 50 10.08 16.41 7.73
N ALA A 51 10.19 16.92 6.50
CA ALA A 51 9.10 17.64 5.85
C ALA A 51 7.85 16.77 5.63
N ILE A 52 8.02 15.49 5.29
CA ILE A 52 6.89 14.56 5.13
C ILE A 52 6.23 14.28 6.49
N ARG A 53 7.01 14.02 7.54
CA ARG A 53 6.49 13.82 8.90
C ARG A 53 5.69 15.03 9.37
N GLN A 54 6.24 16.23 9.14
CA GLN A 54 5.55 17.48 9.48
C GLN A 54 4.25 17.64 8.68
N ALA A 55 4.27 17.41 7.38
CA ALA A 55 3.07 17.52 6.54
C ALA A 55 1.96 16.55 6.97
N VAL A 56 2.31 15.32 7.37
CA VAL A 56 1.35 14.35 7.90
C VAL A 56 0.77 14.81 9.23
N ALA A 57 1.60 15.39 10.12
CA ALA A 57 1.15 15.93 11.39
C ALA A 57 0.20 17.14 11.22
N ASP A 58 0.52 18.04 10.29
CA ASP A 58 -0.27 19.26 10.03
C ASP A 58 -1.57 18.95 9.30
N ASN A 59 -1.54 18.05 8.32
CA ASN A 59 -2.69 17.68 7.52
C ASN A 59 -2.63 16.21 7.09
N PRO A 60 -3.26 15.30 7.86
CA PRO A 60 -3.18 13.87 7.59
C PRO A 60 -4.01 13.43 6.37
N LYS A 61 -4.60 14.34 5.59
CA LYS A 61 -5.32 13.97 4.36
C LYS A 61 -4.34 13.41 3.33
N PHE A 62 -4.55 12.15 2.94
CA PHE A 62 -3.70 11.50 1.95
C PHE A 62 -3.67 12.26 0.63
N SER A 63 -4.75 12.93 0.22
CA SER A 63 -4.75 13.76 -0.99
C SER A 63 -3.77 14.94 -0.94
N ALA A 64 -3.49 15.49 0.24
CA ALA A 64 -2.51 16.56 0.41
C ALA A 64 -1.09 16.00 0.36
N ILE A 65 -0.84 14.91 1.07
CA ILE A 65 0.46 14.21 1.07
C ILE A 65 0.80 13.66 -0.32
N LYS A 66 -0.17 13.06 -1.03
CA LYS A 66 -0.02 12.56 -2.40
C LYS A 66 0.42 13.65 -3.38
N LYS A 67 -0.06 14.89 -3.21
CA LYS A 67 0.38 16.03 -4.04
C LYS A 67 1.87 16.33 -3.84
N MET A 68 2.38 16.21 -2.61
CA MET A 68 3.80 16.38 -2.32
C MET A 68 4.64 15.23 -2.90
N LEU A 69 4.14 14.00 -2.84
CA LEU A 69 4.82 12.80 -3.34
C LEU A 69 4.75 12.64 -4.86
N GLY A 70 3.85 13.37 -5.53
CA GLY A 70 3.69 13.34 -6.99
C GLY A 70 3.15 12.02 -7.57
N SER A 71 2.91 10.99 -6.75
CA SER A 71 2.45 9.67 -7.20
C SER A 71 1.69 8.90 -6.12
N GLU A 72 1.00 7.84 -6.52
CA GLU A 72 0.30 6.93 -5.60
C GLU A 72 1.22 5.89 -4.95
N GLY A 73 2.46 5.77 -5.43
CA GLY A 73 3.42 4.77 -4.98
C GLY A 73 2.98 3.35 -5.31
N ILE A 74 3.60 2.39 -4.64
CA ILE A 74 3.21 0.99 -4.71
C ILE A 74 2.13 0.75 -3.66
N THR A 75 0.92 0.44 -4.11
CA THR A 75 -0.24 0.25 -3.23
C THR A 75 -0.37 -1.20 -2.80
N ASN A 76 -0.73 -1.46 -1.55
CA ASN A 76 -1.09 -2.77 -1.05
C ASN A 76 -2.36 -2.66 -0.19
N PRO A 77 -3.50 -3.22 -0.63
CA PRO A 77 -4.69 -3.25 0.19
C PRO A 77 -4.44 -4.13 1.41
N GLY A 78 -4.74 -3.59 2.59
CA GLY A 78 -4.69 -4.27 3.87
C GLY A 78 -6.09 -4.63 4.38
N PRO A 79 -6.17 -5.25 5.56
CA PRO A 79 -7.44 -5.59 6.18
C PRO A 79 -8.25 -4.32 6.51
N GLN A 80 -9.57 -4.48 6.59
CA GLN A 80 -10.50 -3.43 7.05
C GLN A 80 -10.43 -2.10 6.27
N GLY A 81 -10.09 -2.16 4.98
CA GLY A 81 -10.08 -0.98 4.09
C GLY A 81 -8.88 -0.05 4.29
N THR A 82 -7.84 -0.50 4.99
CA THR A 82 -6.55 0.19 5.01
C THR A 82 -5.82 -0.05 3.69
N ILE A 83 -5.10 0.94 3.18
CA ILE A 83 -4.22 0.81 2.01
C ILE A 83 -2.83 1.27 2.44
N THR A 84 -1.84 0.41 2.23
CA THR A 84 -0.43 0.77 2.41
C THR A 84 0.09 1.35 1.11
N HIS A 85 0.71 2.53 1.17
CA HIS A 85 1.41 3.14 0.04
C HIS A 85 2.91 3.14 0.34
N MET A 86 3.70 2.55 -0.55
CA MET A 86 5.15 2.43 -0.40
C MET A 86 5.86 3.26 -1.48
N TYR A 87 6.91 3.97 -1.06
CA TYR A 87 7.71 4.82 -1.93
C TYR A 87 9.18 4.62 -1.64
N LYS A 88 10.00 4.68 -2.69
CA LYS A 88 11.45 4.81 -2.55
C LYS A 88 11.79 6.29 -2.51
N LEU A 89 12.51 6.70 -1.47
CA LEU A 89 12.84 8.09 -1.20
C LEU A 89 14.36 8.24 -1.12
N ARG A 90 14.91 9.30 -1.69
CA ARG A 90 16.23 9.82 -1.34
C ARG A 90 15.99 10.93 -0.33
N ASP A 91 16.26 10.65 0.93
CA ASP A 91 16.06 11.63 2.00
C ASP A 91 17.08 12.76 1.84
N THR A 92 16.60 13.99 1.72
CA THR A 92 17.48 15.16 1.58
C THR A 92 18.08 15.60 2.90
N ASP A 93 17.57 15.10 4.04
CA ASP A 93 18.07 15.45 5.37
C ASP A 93 19.39 14.71 5.70
N ASP A 94 19.54 13.47 5.24
CA ASP A 94 20.72 12.63 5.50
C ASP A 94 21.31 11.95 4.25
N GLU A 95 20.85 12.33 3.06
CA GLU A 95 21.31 11.90 1.72
C GLU A 95 21.21 10.38 1.45
N LYS A 96 20.42 9.67 2.26
CA LYS A 96 20.26 8.20 2.18
C LYS A 96 19.01 7.80 1.43
N ASP A 97 19.08 6.65 0.75
CA ASP A 97 17.88 5.99 0.26
C ASP A 97 17.10 5.41 1.44
N LYS A 98 15.81 5.72 1.48
CA LYS A 98 14.86 5.27 2.48
C LYS A 98 13.61 4.71 1.83
N VAL A 99 12.86 3.93 2.59
CA VAL A 99 11.51 3.51 2.22
C VAL A 99 10.51 4.28 3.07
N LEU A 100 9.62 5.00 2.40
CA LEU A 100 8.46 5.63 3.02
C LEU A 100 7.27 4.69 2.89
N ILE A 101 6.63 4.39 4.02
CA ILE A 101 5.42 3.59 4.09
C ILE A 101 4.34 4.43 4.75
N LEU A 102 3.22 4.63 4.04
CA LEU A 102 2.04 5.33 4.56
C LEU A 102 0.90 4.33 4.73
N PHE A 103 0.29 4.32 5.92
CA PHE A 103 -0.92 3.55 6.17
C PHE A 103 -2.13 4.46 6.04
N VAL A 104 -2.99 4.24 5.06
CA VAL A 104 -4.10 5.13 4.73
C VAL A 104 -5.43 4.43 4.97
N LYS A 105 -6.37 5.07 5.66
CA LYS A 105 -7.75 4.59 5.82
C LYS A 105 -8.73 5.75 5.72
N GLY A 106 -9.79 5.58 4.93
CA GLY A 106 -10.78 6.65 4.73
C GLY A 106 -10.19 7.96 4.20
N GLY A 107 -9.13 7.88 3.38
CA GLY A 107 -8.44 9.04 2.81
C GLY A 107 -7.52 9.79 3.79
N LYS A 108 -7.25 9.25 4.97
CA LYS A 108 -6.33 9.82 5.96
C LYS A 108 -5.15 8.90 6.20
N VAL A 109 -3.96 9.47 6.34
CA VAL A 109 -2.76 8.79 6.82
C VAL A 109 -2.96 8.55 8.32
N LEU A 110 -2.96 7.28 8.72
CA LEU A 110 -3.04 6.84 10.11
C LEU A 110 -1.67 6.78 10.76
N ASP A 111 -0.68 6.33 10.00
CA ASP A 111 0.70 6.17 10.46
C ASP A 111 1.67 6.24 9.29
N LEU A 112 2.93 6.53 9.61
CA LEU A 112 4.04 6.70 8.69
C LEU A 112 5.28 5.99 9.23
N LEU A 113 5.88 5.16 8.39
CA LEU A 113 7.19 4.55 8.63
C LEU A 113 8.20 5.10 7.62
N LEU A 114 9.40 5.45 8.11
CA LEU A 114 10.54 5.84 7.29
C LEU A 114 11.74 5.03 7.75
N THR A 115 12.33 4.23 6.86
CA THR A 115 13.46 3.33 7.17
C THR A 115 14.65 3.65 6.30
#